data_AF-R5X1E5-F1
#
_entry.id   AF-R5X1E5-F1
#
_cell.length_a   1.000
_cell.length_b   1.000
_cell.length_c   1.000
_cell.angle_alpha   90.00
_cell.angle_beta   90.00
_cell.angle_gamma   90.00
#
_symmetry.space_group_name_H-M   'P 1'
#
loop_
_entity.id
_entity.type
_entity.pdbx_description
1 polymer ?
#
loop_
_entity_poly.entity_id
_entity_poly.type
_entity_poly.pdbx_seq_one_letter_code
_entity_poly.pdbx_strand_id
1 'polypeptide(L)'
;MRKILLLFMMLLFAISASSKDFKYHPKTKDELKELIENEAIYLGDIDTSAITDMSYLFIRERKKIDSCGTAYDYKTTKRKNFSGIGNGILQM
;
A
#
# COMPACT_ATOMS: atom_id res chain seq x y z
N MET A 1 -34.45 -22.08 -21.00
CA MET A 1 -33.53 -22.89 -20.16
C MET A 1 -32.05 -22.48 -20.25
N ARG A 2 -31.48 -22.13 -21.43
CA ARG A 2 -30.05 -21.73 -21.53
C ARG A 2 -29.67 -20.40 -20.86
N LYS A 3 -30.57 -19.43 -20.77
CA LYS A 3 -30.29 -18.11 -20.16
C LYS A 3 -30.07 -18.19 -18.63
N ILE A 4 -30.78 -19.10 -17.96
CA ILE A 4 -30.63 -19.37 -16.51
C ILE A 4 -29.28 -20.06 -16.23
N LEU A 5 -28.83 -20.97 -17.11
CA LEU A 5 -27.51 -21.59 -17.00
C LEU A 5 -26.39 -20.56 -17.17
N LEU A 6 -26.53 -19.60 -18.10
CA LEU A 6 -25.56 -18.52 -18.29
C LEU A 6 -25.49 -17.58 -17.08
N LEU A 7 -26.63 -17.26 -16.46
CA LEU A 7 -26.69 -16.47 -15.21
C LEU A 7 -26.00 -17.19 -14.04
N PHE A 8 -26.16 -18.51 -13.92
CA PHE A 8 -25.45 -19.32 -12.94
C PHE A 8 -23.93 -19.40 -13.20
N MET A 9 -23.49 -19.45 -14.45
CA MET A 9 -22.07 -19.42 -14.81
C MET A 9 -21.42 -18.06 -14.51
N MET A 10 -22.16 -16.95 -14.67
CA MET A 10 -21.68 -15.61 -14.28
C MET A 10 -21.58 -15.45 -12.75
N LEU A 11 -22.48 -16.08 -12.00
CA LEU A 11 -22.41 -16.12 -10.54
C LEU A 11 -21.18 -16.89 -10.05
N LEU A 12 -20.84 -18.01 -10.72
CA LEU A 12 -19.62 -18.79 -10.44
C LEU A 12 -18.34 -17.99 -10.70
N PHE A 13 -18.34 -17.11 -11.70
CA PHE A 13 -17.20 -16.25 -12.05
C PHE A 13 -17.01 -15.09 -11.05
N ALA A 14 -18.11 -14.53 -10.52
CA ALA A 14 -18.08 -13.46 -9.52
C ALA A 14 -17.49 -13.91 -8.16
N ILE A 15 -17.61 -15.19 -7.83
CA ILE A 15 -17.07 -15.76 -6.57
C ILE A 15 -15.55 -16.03 -6.68
N SER A 16 -14.98 -16.03 -7.88
CA SER A 16 -13.54 -16.25 -8.10
C SER A 16 -12.65 -15.03 -7.78
N ALA A 17 -13.05 -14.21 -6.80
CA ALA A 17 -12.18 -13.19 -6.24
C ALA A 17 -10.99 -13.90 -5.58
N SER A 18 -9.83 -13.85 -6.24
CA SER A 18 -8.55 -14.30 -5.71
C SER A 18 -8.23 -13.44 -4.48
N SER A 19 -8.64 -13.87 -3.29
CA SER A 19 -8.28 -13.23 -2.03
C SER A 19 -6.79 -13.42 -1.83
N LYS A 20 -6.02 -12.35 -2.08
CA LYS A 20 -4.63 -12.33 -1.68
C LYS A 20 -4.60 -12.34 -0.15
N ASP A 21 -4.06 -13.40 0.43
CA ASP A 21 -3.91 -13.51 1.88
C ASP A 21 -2.80 -12.56 2.33
N PHE A 22 -3.20 -11.41 2.88
CA PHE A 22 -2.28 -10.48 3.49
C PHE A 22 -1.93 -10.95 4.90
N LYS A 23 -0.67 -10.74 5.31
CA LYS A 23 -0.17 -11.12 6.63
C LYS A 23 -0.35 -10.00 7.65
N TYR A 24 -0.29 -8.75 7.20
CA TYR A 24 -0.34 -7.56 8.06
C TYR A 24 -1.55 -6.70 7.69
N HIS A 25 -2.27 -6.20 8.69
CA HIS A 25 -3.51 -5.44 8.50
C HIS A 25 -3.52 -4.19 9.39
N PRO A 26 -2.63 -3.20 9.13
CA PRO A 26 -2.57 -1.98 9.91
C PRO A 26 -3.93 -1.28 9.94
N LYS A 27 -4.30 -0.77 11.12
CA LYS A 27 -5.53 0.01 11.33
C LYS A 27 -5.25 1.50 11.36
N THR A 28 -4.00 1.88 11.58
CA THR A 28 -3.56 3.27 11.62
C THR A 28 -2.42 3.53 10.64
N LYS A 29 -2.27 4.79 10.25
CA LYS A 29 -1.19 5.23 9.35
C LYS A 29 0.19 5.03 9.97
N ASP A 30 0.30 5.16 11.29
CA ASP A 30 1.58 5.01 11.98
C ASP A 30 1.99 3.54 12.10
N GLU A 31 1.05 2.61 12.35
CA GLU A 31 1.30 1.16 12.19
C GLU A 31 1.80 0.83 10.79
N LEU A 32 1.17 1.39 9.75
CA LEU A 32 1.60 1.18 8.37
C LEU A 32 3.03 1.68 8.14
N LYS A 33 3.42 2.84 8.69
CA LYS A 33 4.80 3.34 8.60
C LYS A 33 5.79 2.43 9.30
N GLU A 34 5.46 1.91 10.47
CA GLU A 34 6.33 0.96 11.20
C GLU A 34 6.58 -0.31 10.37
N LEU A 35 5.52 -0.84 9.73
CA LEU A 35 5.63 -2.00 8.83
C LEU A 35 6.48 -1.68 7.59
N ILE A 36 6.31 -0.48 7.00
CA ILE A 36 7.11 -0.03 5.86
C ILE A 36 8.60 0.08 6.23
N GLU A 37 8.95 0.62 7.39
CA GLU A 37 10.37 0.76 7.81
C GLU A 37 11.04 -0.59 8.10
N ASN A 38 10.27 -1.66 8.33
CA ASN A 38 10.82 -2.98 8.59
C ASN A 38 11.21 -3.72 7.29
N GLU A 39 12.51 -3.73 6.95
CA GLU A 39 13.02 -4.36 5.72
C GLU A 39 12.79 -5.87 5.62
N ALA A 40 12.54 -6.57 6.74
CA ALA A 40 12.23 -8.00 6.73
C ALA A 40 10.79 -8.30 6.25
N ILE A 41 9.92 -7.29 6.19
CA ILE A 41 8.54 -7.42 5.74
C ILE A 41 8.48 -7.22 4.22
N TYR A 42 7.86 -8.18 3.53
CA TYR A 42 7.52 -8.03 2.12
C TYR A 42 6.30 -7.11 1.99
N LEU A 43 6.43 -6.00 1.27
CA LEU A 43 5.38 -4.97 1.22
C LEU A 43 4.09 -5.47 0.56
N GLY A 44 4.20 -6.50 -0.28
CA GLY A 44 3.07 -7.14 -0.92
C GLY A 44 2.16 -7.92 0.05
N ASP A 45 2.61 -8.19 1.27
CA ASP A 45 1.86 -8.90 2.32
C ASP A 45 1.09 -7.96 3.26
N ILE A 46 1.14 -6.65 3.02
CA ILE A 46 0.45 -5.65 3.84
C ILE A 46 -0.89 -5.32 3.19
N ASP A 47 -1.99 -5.59 3.89
CA ASP A 47 -3.31 -5.10 3.54
C ASP A 47 -3.44 -3.64 3.96
N THR A 48 -3.43 -2.74 2.99
CA THR A 48 -3.59 -1.31 3.24
C THR A 48 -5.05 -0.84 3.09
N SER A 49 -6.02 -1.75 2.94
CA SER A 49 -7.44 -1.43 2.67
C SER A 49 -8.09 -0.55 3.75
N ALA A 50 -7.64 -0.65 5.00
CA ALA A 50 -8.14 0.14 6.12
C ALA A 50 -7.58 1.57 6.18
N ILE A 51 -6.54 1.88 5.40
CA ILE A 51 -5.86 3.18 5.41
C ILE A 51 -6.25 3.95 4.15
N THR A 52 -6.92 5.09 4.32
CA THR A 52 -7.33 5.96 3.20
C THR A 52 -6.31 7.06 2.92
N ASP A 53 -5.63 7.56 3.95
CA ASP A 53 -4.60 8.58 3.82
C ASP A 53 -3.19 7.97 3.66
N MET A 54 -2.79 7.75 2.41
CA MET A 54 -1.46 7.26 2.03
C MET A 54 -0.41 8.37 1.85
N SER A 55 -0.76 9.62 2.15
CA SER A 55 0.17 10.74 1.94
C SER A 55 1.41 10.61 2.85
N TYR A 56 2.59 10.95 2.34
CA TYR A 56 3.83 11.00 3.13
C TYR A 56 4.22 9.67 3.83
N LEU A 57 3.77 8.50 3.36
CA LEU A 57 4.12 7.20 3.99
C LEU A 57 5.61 6.90 4.00
N PHE A 58 6.33 7.35 2.97
CA PHE A 58 7.77 7.15 2.83
C PHE A 58 8.59 8.35 3.29
N ILE A 59 8.00 9.28 4.06
CA ILE A 59 8.68 10.45 4.61
C ILE A 59 8.75 10.31 6.14
N ARG A 60 9.98 10.32 6.65
CA ARG A 60 10.32 10.15 8.05
C ARG A 60 10.34 11.48 8.80
N GLU A 61 10.93 12.50 8.18
CA GLU A 61 11.04 13.84 8.78
C GLU A 61 10.79 14.91 7.73
N ARG A 62 10.24 16.04 8.17
CA ARG A 62 10.07 17.25 7.38
C ARG A 62 10.62 18.42 8.18
N LYS A 63 11.63 19.11 7.66
CA LYS A 63 12.26 20.25 8.29
C LYS A 63 12.07 21.49 7.42
N LYS A 64 11.49 22.55 7.97
CA LYS A 64 11.45 23.86 7.30
C LYS A 64 12.86 24.45 7.31
N ILE A 65 13.33 24.95 6.17
CA ILE A 65 14.71 25.46 6.02
C ILE A 65 14.80 26.96 5.74
N ASP A 66 13.70 27.60 5.37
CA ASP A 66 13.65 29.05 5.15
C ASP A 66 12.77 29.76 6.18
N SER A 67 12.90 31.09 6.28
CA SER A 67 12.07 31.89 7.20
C SER A 67 10.63 32.03 6.69
N CYS A 68 10.43 32.05 5.37
CA CYS A 68 9.14 32.29 4.73
C CYS A 68 8.21 31.06 4.68
N GLY A 69 8.67 29.85 5.00
CA GLY A 69 7.86 28.63 5.05
C GLY A 69 7.61 27.96 3.71
N THR A 70 8.39 28.34 2.70
CA THR A 70 8.22 27.87 1.33
C THR A 70 9.10 26.67 1.00
N ALA A 71 10.20 26.49 1.73
CA ALA A 71 11.16 25.42 1.51
C ALA A 71 11.18 24.43 2.68
N TYR A 72 11.06 23.15 2.33
CA TYR A 72 11.14 22.02 3.23
C TYR A 72 12.22 21.05 2.75
N ASP A 73 13.02 20.59 3.71
CA ASP A 73 13.85 19.42 3.58
C ASP A 73 13.06 18.19 4.05
N TYR A 74 13.06 17.15 3.25
CA TYR A 74 12.32 15.91 3.53
C TYR A 74 13.32 14.77 3.68
N LYS A 75 13.34 14.13 4.85
CA LYS A 75 14.04 12.85 5.00
C LYS A 75 13.08 11.73 4.69
N THR A 76 13.39 10.95 3.68
CA THR A 76 12.60 9.78 3.28
C THR A 76 12.94 8.56 4.12
N THR A 77 12.18 7.48 3.92
CA THR A 77 12.45 6.15 4.48
C THR A 77 13.89 5.70 4.18
N LYS A 78 14.49 4.94 5.11
CA LYS A 78 15.81 4.33 4.88
C LYS A 78 15.75 3.03 4.10
N ARG A 79 14.54 2.49 3.92
CA ARG A 79 14.28 1.22 3.24
C ARG A 79 14.87 1.23 1.83
N LYS A 80 15.55 0.15 1.46
CA LYS A 80 16.10 -0.03 0.09
C LYS A 80 15.29 -1.01 -0.76
N ASN A 81 14.61 -1.96 -0.14
CA ASN A 81 13.89 -3.02 -0.84
C ASN A 81 12.39 -2.71 -0.97
N PHE A 82 11.94 -2.23 -2.12
CA PHE A 82 10.53 -1.91 -2.39
C PHE A 82 9.75 -3.04 -3.07
N SER A 83 10.26 -4.27 -3.03
CA SER A 83 9.55 -5.42 -3.58
C SER A 83 8.15 -5.58 -2.95
N GLY A 84 7.19 -5.96 -3.78
CA GLY A 84 5.80 -6.14 -3.36
C GLY A 84 4.90 -4.91 -3.52
N ILE A 85 5.48 -3.72 -3.75
CA ILE A 85 4.75 -2.62 -4.38
C ILE A 85 4.64 -2.96 -5.86
N GLY A 86 3.42 -3.02 -6.41
CA GLY A 86 3.19 -3.41 -7.82
C GLY A 86 4.09 -2.64 -8.79
N ASN A 87 4.54 -3.30 -9.85
CA ASN A 87 5.57 -2.87 -10.84
C ASN A 87 5.27 -1.56 -11.64
N GLY A 88 4.49 -0.63 -11.11
CA GLY A 88 4.03 0.56 -11.84
C GLY A 88 4.74 1.89 -11.54
N ILE A 89 5.45 2.07 -10.41
CA ILE A 89 5.80 3.46 -9.97
C ILE A 89 7.26 3.70 -9.54
N LEU A 90 8.14 2.71 -9.42
CA LEU A 90 9.51 2.99 -8.97
C LEU A 90 10.56 2.17 -9.74
N GLN A 91 10.84 2.60 -10.98
CA GLN A 91 12.22 2.61 -11.45
C GLN A 91 12.67 4.07 -11.44
N MET A 92 13.48 4.43 -10.45
CA MET A 92 14.26 5.65 -10.42
C MET A 92 15.63 5.32 -9.86
#